data_AF-A0A2E7JJ79-F1
#
_entry.id   AF-A0A2E7JJ79-F1
#
_cell.length_a   1.000
_cell.length_b   1.000
_cell.length_c   1.000
_cell.angle_alpha   90.00
_cell.angle_beta   90.00
_cell.angle_gamma   90.00
#
_symmetry.space_group_name_H-M   'P 1'
#
loop_
_entity.id
_entity.type
_entity.pdbx_description
1 polymer ?
#
loop_
_entity_poly.entity_id
_entity_poly.type
_entity_poly.pdbx_seq_one_letter_code
_entity_poly.pdbx_strand_id
1 'polypeptide(L)'
;MVKRANGVKGRRKGLNKHQRAAFREGEERIGREEIRALLQLSESKDPADRLQAASLLCPCHVRKRIEEVWAALYRMLEDGDVKVRRAAWHTLEDGGKPDDPALDEIIERTLECDSDKQVLGFARQFFQGREQRKQIEFAAAAISDYAERGKCDFCGESNARVKKDFTTEFEGRFALVCEPCDQVA
;
A
#
# COMPACT_ATOMS: atom_id res chain seq x y z
N MET A 1 -10.45 -31.22 -25.85
CA MET A 1 -8.97 -31.23 -25.76
C MET A 1 -8.45 -29.86 -26.18
N VAL A 2 -8.18 -28.96 -25.23
CA VAL A 2 -7.62 -27.62 -25.54
C VAL A 2 -6.14 -27.62 -25.17
N LYS A 3 -5.30 -27.27 -26.16
CA LYS A 3 -3.85 -27.37 -26.13
C LYS A 3 -3.24 -26.33 -25.17
N ARG A 4 -2.28 -26.79 -24.36
CA ARG A 4 -1.51 -26.00 -23.38
C ARG A 4 -0.58 -25.02 -24.10
N ALA A 5 -0.65 -23.73 -23.76
CA ALA A 5 0.31 -22.73 -24.23
C ALA A 5 1.55 -22.71 -23.31
N ASN A 6 2.72 -22.83 -23.93
CA ASN A 6 4.04 -22.84 -23.32
C ASN A 6 4.33 -21.54 -22.53
N GLY A 7 4.73 -21.71 -21.27
CA GLY A 7 5.18 -20.62 -20.41
C GLY A 7 6.51 -20.03 -20.86
N VAL A 8 6.50 -18.74 -21.19
CA VAL A 8 7.72 -17.95 -21.46
C VAL A 8 8.44 -17.69 -20.14
N LYS A 9 9.55 -18.39 -19.91
CA LYS A 9 10.47 -18.13 -18.80
C LYS A 9 11.24 -16.83 -19.07
N GLY A 10 10.93 -15.76 -18.35
CA GLY A 10 11.73 -14.54 -18.43
C GLY A 10 11.36 -13.47 -17.39
N ARG A 11 12.40 -13.02 -16.66
CA ARG A 11 12.48 -11.80 -15.81
C ARG A 11 12.02 -11.91 -14.35
N ARG A 12 12.71 -12.77 -13.57
CA ARG A 12 12.69 -12.73 -12.09
C ARG A 12 13.74 -11.80 -11.44
N LYS A 13 14.65 -11.22 -12.22
CA LYS A 13 15.66 -10.28 -11.68
C LYS A 13 15.06 -8.88 -11.55
N GLY A 14 14.97 -8.37 -10.32
CA GLY A 14 14.58 -6.99 -10.01
C GLY A 14 13.27 -6.80 -9.25
N LEU A 15 12.49 -7.86 -9.02
CA LEU A 15 11.20 -7.74 -8.32
C LEU A 15 11.40 -7.72 -6.80
N ASN A 16 10.79 -6.77 -6.09
CA ASN A 16 10.74 -6.71 -4.62
C ASN A 16 9.91 -7.89 -4.06
N LYS A 17 9.95 -8.11 -2.73
CA LYS A 17 9.24 -9.25 -2.09
C LYS A 17 7.73 -9.26 -2.39
N HIS A 18 7.11 -8.08 -2.47
CA HIS A 18 5.68 -7.89 -2.75
C HIS A 18 5.36 -8.16 -4.22
N GLN A 19 6.22 -7.69 -5.12
CA GLN A 19 6.13 -7.98 -6.55
C GLN A 19 6.30 -9.48 -6.80
N ARG A 20 7.25 -10.16 -6.15
CA ARG A 20 7.39 -11.62 -6.26
C ARG A 20 6.17 -12.38 -5.74
N ALA A 21 5.53 -11.89 -4.68
CA ALA A 21 4.27 -12.45 -4.19
C ALA A 21 3.13 -12.26 -5.21
N ALA A 22 3.01 -11.08 -5.81
CA ALA A 22 2.03 -10.80 -6.87
C ALA A 22 2.31 -11.56 -8.19
N PHE A 23 3.54 -12.01 -8.42
CA PHE A 23 3.96 -12.77 -9.61
C PHE A 23 4.16 -14.28 -9.33
N ARG A 24 3.42 -14.87 -8.37
CA ARG A 24 3.42 -16.34 -8.20
C ARG A 24 3.08 -17.02 -9.52
N GLU A 25 3.93 -17.98 -9.92
CA GLU A 25 3.70 -18.83 -11.09
C GLU A 25 2.58 -19.82 -10.74
N GLY A 26 1.49 -19.83 -11.50
CA GLY A 26 0.42 -20.83 -11.38
C GLY A 26 -0.98 -20.29 -11.07
N GLU A 27 -1.12 -19.01 -10.71
CA GLU A 27 -2.45 -18.42 -10.45
C GLU A 27 -3.20 -18.10 -11.74
N GLU A 28 -4.51 -18.40 -11.74
CA GLU A 28 -5.43 -18.09 -12.82
C GLU A 28 -5.49 -16.59 -13.06
N ARG A 29 -5.41 -16.18 -14.32
CA ARG A 29 -5.47 -14.77 -14.71
C ARG A 29 -6.88 -14.44 -15.14
N ILE A 30 -7.41 -13.37 -14.58
CA ILE A 30 -8.77 -12.92 -14.87
C ILE A 30 -8.69 -11.84 -15.96
N GLY A 31 -9.37 -12.09 -17.07
CA GLY A 31 -9.56 -11.16 -18.18
C GLY A 31 -10.64 -10.12 -17.91
N ARG A 32 -10.76 -9.12 -18.81
CA ARG A 32 -11.69 -7.99 -18.62
C ARG A 32 -13.16 -8.40 -18.51
N GLU A 33 -13.63 -9.34 -19.31
CA GLU A 33 -15.02 -9.80 -19.26
C GLU A 33 -15.32 -10.61 -17.99
N GLU A 34 -14.34 -11.40 -17.53
CA GLU A 34 -14.45 -12.13 -16.27
C GLU A 34 -14.48 -11.18 -15.08
N ILE A 35 -13.72 -10.07 -15.11
CA ILE A 35 -13.81 -9.01 -14.07
C ILE A 35 -15.23 -8.47 -13.98
N ARG A 36 -15.90 -8.20 -15.10
CA ARG A 36 -17.29 -7.71 -15.08
C ARG A 36 -18.24 -8.73 -14.47
N ALA A 37 -18.10 -10.00 -14.83
CA ALA A 37 -18.91 -11.07 -14.25
C ALA A 37 -18.66 -11.21 -12.74
N LEU A 38 -17.41 -11.13 -12.29
CA LEU A 38 -17.04 -11.21 -10.88
C LEU A 38 -17.54 -10.00 -10.09
N LEU A 39 -17.51 -8.80 -10.67
CA LEU A 39 -18.13 -7.62 -10.06
C LEU A 39 -19.64 -7.83 -9.86
N GLN A 40 -20.32 -8.42 -10.83
CA GLN A 40 -21.74 -8.76 -10.69
C GLN A 40 -21.97 -9.83 -9.60
N LEU A 41 -21.12 -10.87 -9.54
CA LEU A 41 -21.18 -11.90 -8.51
C LEU A 41 -20.91 -11.34 -7.10
N SER A 42 -20.08 -10.30 -6.97
CA SER A 42 -19.83 -9.63 -5.68
C SER A 42 -21.08 -9.01 -5.06
N GLU A 43 -22.14 -8.81 -5.85
CA GLU A 43 -23.44 -8.27 -5.41
C GLU A 43 -24.53 -9.34 -5.29
N SER A 44 -24.19 -10.60 -5.52
CA SER A 44 -25.13 -11.71 -5.42
C SER A 44 -25.66 -11.86 -3.99
N LYS A 45 -26.91 -12.29 -3.87
CA LYS A 45 -27.49 -12.67 -2.58
C LYS A 45 -26.85 -13.94 -2.02
N ASP A 46 -26.31 -14.79 -2.88
CA ASP A 46 -25.64 -16.02 -2.48
C ASP A 46 -24.22 -15.72 -1.96
N PRO A 47 -23.89 -16.06 -0.69
CA PRO A 47 -22.54 -15.93 -0.17
C PRO A 47 -21.48 -16.71 -0.97
N ALA A 48 -21.84 -17.81 -1.63
CA ALA A 48 -20.90 -18.59 -2.43
C ALA A 48 -20.40 -17.81 -3.66
N ASP A 49 -21.31 -17.11 -4.35
CA ASP A 49 -20.99 -16.22 -5.47
C ASP A 49 -20.07 -15.07 -5.02
N ARG A 50 -20.41 -14.43 -3.89
CA ARG A 50 -19.60 -13.34 -3.33
C ARG A 50 -18.21 -13.83 -2.88
N LEU A 51 -18.13 -15.04 -2.33
CA LEU A 51 -16.85 -15.65 -1.96
C LEU A 51 -15.98 -15.91 -3.19
N GLN A 52 -16.57 -16.42 -4.27
CA GLN A 52 -15.87 -16.59 -5.54
C GLN A 52 -15.36 -15.25 -6.07
N ALA A 53 -16.20 -14.22 -6.04
CA ALA A 53 -15.81 -12.86 -6.42
C ALA A 53 -14.65 -12.34 -5.57
N ALA A 54 -14.75 -12.38 -4.24
CA ALA A 54 -13.69 -11.95 -3.33
C ALA A 54 -12.36 -12.66 -3.57
N SER A 55 -12.41 -13.96 -3.88
CA SER A 55 -11.21 -14.77 -4.13
C SER A 55 -10.53 -14.39 -5.45
N LEU A 56 -11.29 -14.17 -6.52
CA LEU A 56 -10.74 -13.95 -7.87
C LEU A 56 -10.51 -12.46 -8.21
N LEU A 57 -11.16 -11.54 -7.50
CA LEU A 57 -10.91 -10.10 -7.63
C LEU A 57 -9.62 -9.64 -6.94
N CYS A 58 -8.94 -10.54 -6.22
CA CYS A 58 -7.66 -10.25 -5.57
C CYS A 58 -6.64 -9.66 -6.57
N PRO A 59 -5.82 -8.68 -6.15
CA PRO A 59 -4.76 -8.10 -7.00
C PRO A 59 -3.80 -9.12 -7.61
N CYS A 60 -3.62 -10.29 -6.99
CA CYS A 60 -2.78 -11.36 -7.54
C CYS A 60 -3.32 -11.94 -8.87
N HIS A 61 -4.65 -11.92 -9.05
CA HIS A 61 -5.37 -12.39 -10.25
C HIS A 61 -5.61 -11.27 -11.27
N VAL A 62 -6.04 -10.09 -10.78
CA VAL A 62 -6.39 -8.94 -11.64
C VAL A 62 -5.15 -8.20 -12.14
N ARG A 63 -4.11 -8.08 -11.30
CA ARG A 63 -2.79 -7.44 -11.60
C ARG A 63 -2.85 -6.03 -12.21
N LYS A 64 -4.00 -5.38 -12.12
CA LYS A 64 -4.25 -4.01 -12.55
C LYS A 64 -5.11 -3.34 -11.50
N ARG A 65 -4.82 -2.08 -11.21
CA ARG A 65 -5.68 -1.25 -10.36
C ARG A 65 -6.92 -0.84 -11.17
N ILE A 66 -8.07 -1.29 -10.70
CA ILE A 66 -9.39 -0.97 -11.25
C ILE A 66 -10.22 -0.52 -10.05
N GLU A 67 -10.71 0.72 -10.06
CA GLU A 67 -11.36 1.32 -8.88
C GLU A 67 -12.64 0.57 -8.50
N GLU A 68 -13.39 0.07 -9.49
CA GLU A 68 -14.62 -0.71 -9.28
C GLU A 68 -14.33 -2.02 -8.55
N VAL A 69 -13.19 -2.66 -8.84
CA VAL A 69 -12.74 -3.87 -8.15
C VAL A 69 -12.41 -3.55 -6.69
N TRP A 70 -11.73 -2.44 -6.43
CA TRP A 70 -11.42 -2.00 -5.07
C TRP A 70 -12.67 -1.64 -4.27
N ALA A 71 -13.62 -0.93 -4.88
CA ALA A 71 -14.90 -0.63 -4.25
C ALA A 71 -15.68 -1.91 -3.88
N ALA A 72 -15.67 -2.92 -4.76
CA ALA A 72 -16.27 -4.22 -4.46
C ALA A 72 -15.55 -4.95 -3.32
N LEU A 73 -14.21 -4.99 -3.35
CA LEU A 73 -13.41 -5.60 -2.28
C LEU A 73 -13.65 -4.91 -0.93
N TYR A 74 -13.71 -3.59 -0.88
CA TYR A 74 -13.96 -2.83 0.35
C TYR A 74 -15.35 -3.11 0.93
N ARG A 75 -16.40 -3.19 0.10
CA ARG A 75 -17.71 -3.68 0.59
C ARG A 75 -17.61 -5.08 1.19
N MET A 76 -16.89 -5.99 0.53
CA MET A 76 -16.78 -7.39 0.98
C MET A 76 -15.92 -7.57 2.24
N LEU A 77 -15.10 -6.58 2.64
CA LEU A 77 -14.43 -6.58 3.95
C LEU A 77 -15.43 -6.58 5.11
N GLU A 78 -16.62 -6.02 4.89
CA GLU A 78 -17.72 -5.91 5.85
C GLU A 78 -18.89 -6.86 5.50
N ASP A 79 -18.66 -7.88 4.67
CA ASP A 79 -19.70 -8.83 4.25
C ASP A 79 -20.34 -9.55 5.44
N GLY A 80 -21.64 -9.87 5.34
CA GLY A 80 -22.32 -10.66 6.38
C GLY A 80 -21.73 -12.07 6.56
N ASP A 81 -21.21 -12.67 5.49
CA ASP A 81 -20.59 -13.99 5.52
C ASP A 81 -19.08 -13.92 5.86
N VAL A 82 -18.68 -14.69 6.86
CA VAL A 82 -17.31 -14.69 7.37
C VAL A 82 -16.28 -15.19 6.37
N LYS A 83 -16.64 -16.12 5.47
CA LYS A 83 -15.70 -16.62 4.46
C LYS A 83 -15.43 -15.55 3.41
N VAL A 84 -16.46 -14.79 3.03
CA VAL A 84 -16.33 -13.65 2.13
C VAL A 84 -15.42 -12.59 2.74
N ARG A 85 -15.65 -12.21 4.02
CA ARG A 85 -14.78 -11.27 4.73
C ARG A 85 -13.32 -11.74 4.75
N ARG A 86 -13.07 -12.99 5.15
CA ARG A 86 -11.71 -13.55 5.18
C ARG A 86 -11.01 -13.49 3.82
N ALA A 87 -11.72 -13.84 2.74
CA ALA A 87 -11.18 -13.77 1.40
C ALA A 87 -10.85 -12.31 1.01
N ALA A 88 -11.76 -11.37 1.29
CA ALA A 88 -11.54 -9.95 1.03
C ALA A 88 -10.35 -9.37 1.83
N TRP A 89 -10.24 -9.68 3.12
CA TRP A 89 -9.14 -9.22 3.98
C TRP A 89 -7.78 -9.74 3.52
N HIS A 90 -7.71 -10.99 3.07
CA HIS A 90 -6.50 -11.56 2.48
C HIS A 90 -6.02 -10.76 1.26
N THR A 91 -6.93 -10.20 0.45
CA THR A 91 -6.54 -9.41 -0.74
C THR A 91 -5.73 -8.16 -0.42
N LEU A 92 -5.84 -7.63 0.81
CA LEU A 92 -5.04 -6.48 1.24
C LEU A 92 -3.55 -6.85 1.41
N GLU A 93 -3.22 -8.11 1.71
CA GLU A 93 -1.83 -8.57 1.84
C GLU A 93 -1.13 -8.78 0.49
N ASP A 94 -1.89 -9.13 -0.55
CA ASP A 94 -1.39 -9.59 -1.85
C ASP A 94 -1.15 -8.50 -2.90
N GLY A 95 -1.21 -7.23 -2.49
CA GLY A 95 -0.99 -6.10 -3.38
C GLY A 95 -1.98 -4.96 -3.21
N GLY A 96 -2.70 -4.93 -2.09
CA GLY A 96 -3.52 -3.79 -1.73
C GLY A 96 -2.72 -2.54 -1.38
N LYS A 97 -3.46 -1.44 -1.25
CA LYS A 97 -2.96 -0.17 -0.71
C LYS A 97 -3.36 -0.11 0.77
N PRO A 98 -2.54 -0.64 1.70
CA PRO A 98 -2.89 -0.70 3.12
C PRO A 98 -3.02 0.69 3.77
N ASP A 99 -2.67 1.76 3.07
CA ASP A 99 -2.77 3.17 3.47
C ASP A 99 -3.91 3.91 2.76
N ASP A 100 -4.83 3.22 2.10
CA ASP A 100 -6.00 3.88 1.50
C ASP A 100 -6.88 4.47 2.62
N PRO A 101 -7.20 5.77 2.62
CA PRO A 101 -8.06 6.37 3.65
C PRO A 101 -9.43 5.70 3.76
N ALA A 102 -9.95 5.13 2.67
CA ALA A 102 -11.23 4.41 2.69
C ALA A 102 -11.24 3.19 3.63
N LEU A 103 -10.06 2.67 3.99
CA LEU A 103 -9.93 1.55 4.93
C LEU A 103 -9.98 1.97 6.40
N ASP A 104 -9.76 3.24 6.75
CA ASP A 104 -9.67 3.65 8.17
C ASP A 104 -10.97 3.32 8.91
N GLU A 105 -12.11 3.80 8.39
CA GLU A 105 -13.40 3.53 9.02
C GLU A 105 -13.80 2.05 8.98
N ILE A 106 -13.42 1.32 7.92
CA ILE A 106 -13.70 -0.11 7.78
C ILE A 106 -12.93 -0.89 8.85
N ILE A 107 -11.65 -0.57 9.06
CA ILE A 107 -10.80 -1.19 10.08
C ILE A 107 -11.39 -0.90 11.47
N GLU A 108 -11.74 0.35 11.76
CA GLU A 108 -12.34 0.75 13.04
C GLU A 108 -13.62 -0.04 13.33
N ARG A 109 -14.59 -0.03 12.42
CA ARG A 109 -15.83 -0.81 12.58
C ARG A 109 -15.57 -2.30 12.73
N THR A 110 -14.64 -2.85 11.96
CA THR A 110 -14.26 -4.27 12.05
C THR A 110 -13.70 -4.61 13.44
N LEU A 111 -12.84 -3.76 13.99
CA LEU A 111 -12.26 -3.95 15.33
C LEU A 111 -13.31 -3.84 16.44
N GLU A 112 -14.34 -3.02 16.26
CA GLU A 112 -15.42 -2.83 17.23
C GLU A 112 -16.47 -3.95 17.18
N CYS A 113 -16.81 -4.41 15.98
CA CYS A 113 -18.03 -5.20 15.76
C CYS A 113 -17.79 -6.62 15.23
N ASP A 114 -16.64 -6.94 14.63
CA ASP A 114 -16.43 -8.29 14.10
C ASP A 114 -16.19 -9.31 15.23
N SER A 115 -16.67 -10.54 15.02
CA SER A 115 -16.56 -11.65 15.96
C SER A 115 -15.55 -12.70 15.50
N ASP A 116 -15.16 -12.67 14.22
CA ASP A 116 -14.23 -13.64 13.67
C ASP A 116 -12.79 -13.30 14.02
N LYS A 117 -12.11 -14.22 14.71
CA LYS A 117 -10.74 -14.02 15.19
C LYS A 117 -9.74 -13.79 14.05
N GLN A 118 -9.95 -14.40 12.88
CA GLN A 118 -9.04 -14.24 11.76
C GLN A 118 -9.19 -12.85 11.13
N VAL A 119 -10.44 -12.42 10.92
CA VAL A 119 -10.73 -11.07 10.43
C VAL A 119 -10.21 -10.00 11.40
N LEU A 120 -10.46 -10.15 12.70
CA LEU A 120 -9.89 -9.27 13.72
C LEU A 120 -8.37 -9.27 13.73
N GLY A 121 -7.74 -10.42 13.47
CA GLY A 121 -6.28 -10.53 13.32
C GLY A 121 -5.76 -9.66 12.19
N PHE A 122 -6.38 -9.75 11.01
CA PHE A 122 -6.04 -8.90 9.88
C PHE A 122 -6.25 -7.42 10.20
N ALA A 123 -7.43 -7.04 10.71
CA ALA A 123 -7.74 -5.66 11.04
C ALA A 123 -6.71 -5.05 12.01
N ARG A 124 -6.31 -5.77 13.05
CA ARG A 124 -5.26 -5.32 13.99
C ARG A 124 -3.91 -5.15 13.31
N GLN A 125 -3.51 -6.08 12.45
CA GLN A 125 -2.25 -6.00 11.71
C GLN A 125 -2.20 -4.75 10.83
N PHE A 126 -3.27 -4.47 10.09
CA PHE A 126 -3.35 -3.28 9.24
C PHE A 126 -3.43 -1.98 10.06
N PHE A 127 -4.21 -1.96 11.14
CA PHE A 127 -4.30 -0.83 12.06
C PHE A 127 -2.92 -0.45 12.63
N GLN A 128 -2.22 -1.42 13.22
CA GLN A 128 -0.89 -1.20 13.80
C GLN A 128 0.12 -0.76 12.74
N GLY A 129 0.08 -1.36 11.55
CA GLY A 129 0.96 -0.98 10.45
C GLY A 129 0.75 0.47 10.00
N ARG A 130 -0.51 0.94 9.96
CA ARG A 130 -0.85 2.34 9.61
C ARG A 130 -0.41 3.30 10.70
N GLU A 131 -0.69 3.01 11.96
CA GLU A 131 -0.28 3.86 13.09
C GLU A 131 1.24 3.98 13.18
N GLN A 132 1.98 2.90 12.97
CA GLN A 132 3.43 2.94 12.93
C GLN A 132 3.95 3.84 11.79
N ARG A 133 3.32 3.81 10.61
CA ARG A 133 3.69 4.69 9.49
C ARG A 133 3.40 6.16 9.79
N LYS A 134 2.23 6.48 10.38
CA LYS A 134 1.91 7.85 10.84
C LYS A 134 2.91 8.34 11.87
N GLN A 135 3.33 7.49 12.82
CA GLN A 135 4.34 7.84 13.81
C GLN A 135 5.71 8.12 13.17
N ILE A 136 6.12 7.31 12.19
CA ILE A 136 7.37 7.54 11.45
C ILE A 136 7.29 8.85 10.66
N GLU A 137 6.16 9.11 9.99
CA GLU A 137 5.94 10.35 9.24
C GLU A 137 5.96 11.57 10.17
N PHE A 138 5.26 11.51 11.30
CA PHE A 138 5.29 12.56 12.31
C PHE A 138 6.70 12.78 12.88
N ALA A 139 7.41 11.70 13.19
CA ALA A 139 8.80 11.79 13.66
C ALA A 139 9.71 12.41 12.60
N ALA A 140 9.55 12.04 11.32
CA ALA A 140 10.30 12.62 10.22
C ALA A 140 9.98 14.11 10.02
N ALA A 141 8.71 14.50 10.12
CA ALA A 141 8.28 15.90 10.04
C ALA A 141 8.75 16.75 11.23
N ALA A 142 8.98 16.13 12.39
CA ALA A 142 9.53 16.79 13.57
C ALA A 142 11.06 16.96 13.52
N ILE A 143 11.76 16.30 12.58
CA ILE A 143 13.18 16.54 12.36
C ILE A 143 13.33 17.92 11.73
N SER A 144 14.02 18.82 12.42
CA SER A 144 14.36 20.14 11.87
C SER A 144 15.15 19.99 10.58
N ASP A 145 14.84 20.80 9.57
CA ASP A 145 15.65 20.89 8.34
C ASP A 145 17.13 21.18 8.64
N TYR A 146 17.41 21.78 9.81
CA TYR A 146 18.74 22.10 10.32
C TYR A 146 19.26 21.06 11.33
N ALA A 147 19.01 19.77 11.08
CA ALA A 147 19.41 18.68 11.98
C ALA A 147 20.92 18.44 12.02
N GLU A 148 21.67 18.84 10.98
CA GLU A 148 23.11 18.66 10.89
C GLU A 148 23.86 19.86 11.49
N ARG A 149 25.05 19.62 12.07
CA ARG A 149 25.98 20.69 12.47
C ARG A 149 27.14 20.77 11.48
N GLY A 150 27.45 21.98 11.02
CA GLY A 150 28.47 22.18 9.99
C GLY A 150 28.91 23.64 9.87
N LYS A 151 29.69 23.92 8.83
CA LYS A 151 30.05 25.29 8.46
C LYS A 151 29.03 25.82 7.47
N CYS A 152 28.48 27.02 7.72
CA CYS A 152 27.62 27.70 6.76
C CYS A 152 28.46 28.25 5.60
N ASP A 153 28.06 27.97 4.37
CA ASP A 153 28.76 28.45 3.16
C ASP A 153 28.51 29.93 2.88
N PHE A 154 27.48 30.53 3.47
CA PHE A 154 27.11 31.94 3.28
C PHE A 154 27.76 32.88 4.31
N CYS A 155 27.60 32.60 5.60
CA CYS A 155 28.18 33.43 6.66
C CYS A 155 29.51 32.92 7.22
N GLY A 156 29.93 31.70 6.86
CA GLY A 156 31.18 31.10 7.33
C GLY A 156 31.16 30.58 8.77
N GLU A 157 30.06 30.75 9.51
CA GLU A 157 29.92 30.29 10.90
C GLU A 157 30.16 28.78 10.98
N SER A 158 31.05 28.38 11.87
CA SER A 158 31.43 26.98 12.07
C SER A 158 30.60 26.36 13.20
N ASN A 159 30.22 25.09 13.07
CA ASN A 159 29.39 24.37 14.04
C ASN A 159 27.95 24.92 14.17
N ALA A 160 27.46 25.64 13.16
CA ALA A 160 26.07 26.09 13.05
C ALA A 160 25.14 24.92 12.72
N ARG A 161 23.86 25.03 13.10
CA ARG A 161 22.82 24.13 12.58
C ARG A 161 22.57 24.48 11.11
N VAL A 162 22.78 23.53 10.22
CA VAL A 162 22.76 23.74 8.77
C VAL A 162 21.83 22.75 8.07
N LYS A 163 21.24 23.17 6.96
CA LYS A 163 20.52 22.32 6.01
C LYS A 163 21.25 22.33 4.67
N LYS A 164 21.05 21.29 3.87
CA LYS A 164 21.51 21.27 2.48
C LYS A 164 20.54 22.05 1.61
N ASP A 165 21.04 23.08 0.95
CA ASP A 165 20.32 23.77 -0.11
C ASP A 165 20.63 23.09 -1.46
N PHE A 166 19.63 22.42 -2.01
CA PHE A 166 19.74 21.71 -3.29
C PHE A 166 19.66 22.63 -4.50
N THR A 167 19.42 23.93 -4.30
CA THR A 167 19.32 24.91 -5.39
C THR A 167 20.63 25.66 -5.63
N THR A 168 21.52 25.69 -4.63
CA THR A 168 22.81 26.36 -4.71
C THR A 168 23.96 25.36 -4.64
N GLU A 169 24.87 25.41 -5.62
CA GLU A 169 26.10 24.61 -5.62
C GLU A 169 27.33 25.45 -5.26
N PHE A 170 28.17 24.91 -4.37
CA PHE A 170 29.48 25.43 -3.99
C PHE A 170 30.54 24.35 -4.23
N GLU A 171 31.57 24.66 -5.02
CA GLU A 171 32.74 23.79 -5.25
C GLU A 171 32.37 22.32 -5.59
N GLY A 172 31.29 22.10 -6.35
CA GLY A 172 30.85 20.76 -6.77
C GLY A 172 30.05 19.96 -5.74
N ARG A 173 29.56 20.60 -4.67
CA ARG A 173 28.58 20.04 -3.73
C ARG A 173 27.44 21.03 -3.49
N PHE A 174 26.31 20.55 -2.96
CA PHE A 174 25.24 21.42 -2.49
C PHE A 174 25.69 22.28 -1.31
N ALA A 175 25.21 23.52 -1.27
CA ALA A 175 25.51 24.47 -0.22
C ALA A 175 24.94 24.00 1.13
N LEU A 176 25.67 24.29 2.20
CA LEU A 176 25.21 24.16 3.57
C LEU A 176 24.83 25.56 4.07
N VAL A 177 23.55 25.75 4.36
CA VAL A 177 23.01 27.05 4.81
C VAL A 177 22.51 26.93 6.24
N CYS A 178 22.86 27.89 7.10
CA CYS A 178 22.31 27.95 8.45
C CYS A 178 20.96 28.68 8.47
N GLU A 179 20.17 28.42 9.51
CA GLU A 179 18.81 28.97 9.64
C GLU A 179 18.71 30.49 9.47
N PRO A 180 19.61 31.31 10.07
CA PRO A 180 19.58 32.75 9.85
C PRO A 180 19.87 33.16 8.40
N CYS A 181 20.74 32.44 7.68
CA CYS A 181 21.09 32.79 6.30
C CYS A 181 19.99 32.38 5.32
N ASP A 182 19.28 31.29 5.59
CA ASP A 182 18.19 30.80 4.75
C ASP A 182 16.96 31.71 4.82
N GLN A 183 16.68 32.32 5.98
CA GLN A 183 15.52 33.21 6.17
C GLN A 183 15.70 34.63 5.60
N VAL A 184 16.92 34.97 5.16
CA VAL A 184 17.29 36.30 4.64
C VAL A 184 17.46 36.29 3.11
N ALA A 185 17.45 35.10 2.50
CA ALA A 185 17.66 34.89 1.06
C ALA A 185 16.38 35.03 0.22
#